data_AF-A0A6M2EGL9-F1
#
_entry.id   AF-A0A6M2EGL9-F1
#
_cell.length_a   1.000
_cell.length_b   1.000
_cell.length_c   1.000
_cell.angle_alpha   90.00
_cell.angle_beta   90.00
_cell.angle_gamma   90.00
#
_symmetry.space_group_name_H-M   'P 1'
#
loop_
_entity.id
_entity.type
_entity.pdbx_description
1 polymer ?
#
loop_
_entity_poly.entity_id
_entity_poly.type
_entity_poly.pdbx_seq_one_letter_code
_entity_poly.pdbx_strand_id
1 'polypeptide(L)'
;MGSSRSSILCFLMLCASFLVPASCRSYSHGALFIFGDSFYDAGNNIYLNTNIPKLNIFPYGETYFKHPTGRASDGRLIPDFISEFAKLPLIPLYLLPGNNQFTNGVNFASGGAGALLETNQGLIMDLKTQLSNFKNMEKQLRQKLGASEVKTLLSTAVYMFSIGSNDYLVPFITNSTVLQSYSKKEYVKMVIGNITTVIQEIYKIGGRKFGLSKLLPLGCPPISRALEIVRTGGSGCMEEVTLLAKLHNRALPKALKELKSQLKGYTYSIFDAYTAGTAIFNNPSKYGEASSLQSFLYLPV
;
A
#
# COMPACT_ATOMS: atom_id res chain seq x y z
N MET A 1 -24.55 -40.73 55.48
CA MET A 1 -24.02 -39.34 55.29
C MET A 1 -22.93 -39.28 54.21
N GLY A 2 -23.13 -39.86 53.02
CA GLY A 2 -22.09 -39.94 51.97
C GLY A 2 -22.42 -39.27 50.62
N SER A 3 -23.67 -38.91 50.37
CA SER A 3 -24.13 -38.45 49.04
C SER A 3 -23.99 -36.93 48.79
N SER A 4 -23.98 -36.11 49.86
CA SER A 4 -23.96 -34.65 49.75
C SER A 4 -22.60 -34.09 49.28
N ARG A 5 -21.47 -34.70 49.67
CA ARG A 5 -20.13 -34.19 49.35
C ARG A 5 -19.74 -34.38 47.89
N SER A 6 -20.17 -35.48 47.25
CA SER A 6 -19.88 -35.76 45.84
C SER A 6 -20.64 -34.82 44.90
N SER A 7 -21.87 -34.45 45.27
CA SER A 7 -22.72 -33.53 44.52
C SER A 7 -22.18 -32.10 44.50
N ILE A 8 -21.63 -31.63 45.63
CA ILE A 8 -21.00 -30.31 45.75
C ILE A 8 -19.69 -30.24 44.93
N LEU A 9 -18.90 -31.33 44.93
CA LEU A 9 -17.66 -31.40 44.16
C LEU A 9 -17.91 -31.37 42.64
N CYS A 10 -18.97 -32.05 42.18
CA CYS A 10 -19.39 -31.99 40.77
C CYS A 10 -19.87 -30.59 40.37
N PHE A 11 -20.60 -29.90 41.25
CA PHE A 11 -21.09 -28.54 40.98
C PHE A 11 -19.96 -27.52 40.89
N LEU A 12 -18.93 -27.64 41.75
CA LEU A 12 -17.74 -26.78 41.73
C LEU A 12 -16.87 -27.02 40.47
N MET A 13 -16.72 -28.27 40.03
CA MET A 13 -16.02 -28.61 38.78
C MET A 13 -16.76 -28.11 37.53
N LEU A 14 -18.10 -28.13 37.55
CA LEU A 14 -18.92 -27.54 36.47
C LEU A 14 -18.79 -26.01 36.44
N CYS A 15 -18.75 -25.33 37.58
CA CYS A 15 -18.60 -23.87 37.62
C CYS A 15 -17.20 -23.40 37.20
N ALA A 16 -16.15 -24.18 37.48
CA ALA A 16 -14.78 -23.88 37.06
C ALA A 16 -14.58 -23.96 35.54
N SER A 17 -15.42 -24.72 34.82
CA SER A 17 -15.36 -24.83 33.35
C SER A 17 -16.06 -23.67 32.62
N PHE A 18 -16.86 -22.85 33.32
CA PHE A 18 -17.46 -21.61 32.79
C PHE A 18 -16.62 -20.35 33.04
N LEU A 19 -15.49 -20.46 33.74
CA LEU A 19 -14.61 -19.33 34.09
C LEU A 19 -13.40 -19.16 33.16
N VAL A 20 -13.34 -19.87 32.03
CA VAL A 20 -12.39 -19.52 30.97
C VAL A 20 -13.01 -18.33 30.22
N PRO A 21 -12.48 -17.10 30.32
CA PRO A 21 -12.82 -16.09 29.35
C PRO A 21 -12.24 -16.58 28.03
N ALA A 22 -13.07 -17.25 27.23
CA ALA A 22 -12.81 -17.37 25.82
C ALA A 22 -12.80 -15.93 25.30
N SER A 23 -11.62 -15.32 25.24
CA SER A 23 -11.38 -14.17 24.39
C SER A 23 -11.49 -14.64 22.94
N CYS A 24 -12.71 -14.99 22.53
CA CYS A 24 -13.10 -14.96 21.15
C CYS A 24 -13.09 -13.50 20.72
N ARG A 25 -11.88 -12.94 20.53
CA ARG A 25 -11.70 -11.87 19.56
C ARG A 25 -11.94 -12.51 18.21
N SER A 26 -13.22 -12.64 17.87
CA SER A 26 -13.63 -12.84 16.49
C SER A 26 -13.18 -11.59 15.75
N TYR A 27 -11.99 -11.65 15.15
CA TYR A 27 -11.61 -10.73 14.09
C TYR A 27 -12.55 -11.07 12.92
N SER A 28 -13.77 -10.56 12.96
CA SER A 28 -14.78 -10.79 11.91
C SER A 28 -14.34 -10.21 10.56
N HIS A 29 -13.28 -9.39 10.57
CA HIS A 29 -12.64 -8.78 9.41
C HIS A 29 -11.12 -8.97 9.51
N GLY A 30 -10.46 -9.30 8.39
CA GLY A 30 -9.00 -9.46 8.35
C GLY A 30 -8.29 -8.11 8.37
N ALA A 31 -7.13 -8.02 9.03
CA ALA A 31 -6.31 -6.81 9.08
C ALA A 31 -5.86 -6.34 7.68
N LEU A 32 -5.63 -5.04 7.52
CA LEU A 32 -5.22 -4.44 6.25
C LEU A 32 -3.83 -3.80 6.33
N PHE A 33 -2.83 -4.43 5.69
CA PHE A 33 -1.47 -3.89 5.61
C PHE A 33 -1.24 -3.24 4.25
N ILE A 34 -0.82 -1.97 4.25
CA ILE A 34 -0.76 -1.15 3.04
C ILE A 34 0.70 -0.81 2.74
N PHE A 35 1.12 -1.05 1.50
CA PHE A 35 2.44 -0.76 0.95
C PHE A 35 2.27 0.07 -0.31
N GLY A 36 3.21 0.96 -0.60
CA GLY A 36 3.16 1.70 -1.85
C GLY A 36 3.73 3.10 -1.81
N ASP A 37 3.29 3.88 -2.77
CA ASP A 37 3.65 5.27 -3.02
C ASP A 37 2.57 6.26 -2.54
N SER A 38 2.58 7.47 -3.10
CA SER A 38 1.70 8.58 -2.74
C SER A 38 0.21 8.28 -2.93
N PHE A 39 -0.16 7.34 -3.80
CA PHE A 39 -1.57 6.94 -3.93
C PHE A 39 -2.10 6.33 -2.64
N TYR A 40 -1.24 5.68 -1.86
CA TYR A 40 -1.59 4.91 -0.66
C TYR A 40 -1.00 5.50 0.64
N ASP A 41 -0.12 6.50 0.58
CA ASP A 41 0.51 7.11 1.77
C ASP A 41 -0.48 7.97 2.59
N ALA A 42 -0.82 7.49 3.78
CA ALA A 42 -1.71 8.18 4.72
C ALA A 42 -1.06 9.36 5.49
N GLY A 43 0.21 9.68 5.20
CA GLY A 43 0.95 10.79 5.82
C GLY A 43 2.26 10.38 6.51
N ASN A 44 2.82 9.19 6.23
CA ASN A 44 4.11 8.76 6.78
C ASN A 44 5.22 9.77 6.48
N ASN A 45 5.18 10.39 5.29
CA ASN A 45 6.19 11.36 4.85
C ASN A 45 6.32 12.60 5.76
N ILE A 46 5.31 12.96 6.56
CA ILE A 46 5.41 14.07 7.53
C ILE A 46 6.51 13.81 8.58
N TYR A 47 6.68 12.54 8.96
CA TYR A 47 7.56 12.09 10.03
C TYR A 47 8.97 11.76 9.54
N LEU A 48 9.22 11.85 8.24
CA LEU A 48 10.56 11.73 7.69
C LEU A 48 11.35 13.02 7.94
N ASN A 49 12.61 12.86 8.34
CA ASN A 49 13.56 13.95 8.49
C ASN A 49 14.37 14.13 7.21
N THR A 50 13.68 14.38 6.11
CA THR A 50 14.23 14.54 4.76
C THR A 50 13.69 15.81 4.12
N ASN A 51 14.31 16.26 3.03
CA ASN A 51 13.93 17.49 2.33
C ASN A 51 12.75 17.30 1.35
N ILE A 52 12.01 16.20 1.47
CA ILE A 52 10.81 16.00 0.65
C ILE A 52 9.72 16.98 1.09
N PRO A 53 8.90 17.47 0.15
CA PRO A 53 7.75 18.28 0.48
C PRO A 53 6.81 17.54 1.42
N LYS A 54 6.48 18.20 2.53
CA LYS A 54 5.48 17.71 3.47
C LYS A 54 4.12 18.22 3.03
N LEU A 55 3.19 17.30 2.74
CA LEU A 55 1.83 17.64 2.30
C LEU A 55 0.92 18.00 3.49
N ASN A 56 1.48 18.69 4.50
CA ASN A 56 0.79 19.15 5.71
C ASN A 56 0.34 20.61 5.59
N ILE A 57 -0.05 21.00 4.38
CA ILE A 57 -0.59 22.33 4.03
C ILE A 57 -1.94 22.17 3.31
N PHE A 58 -2.75 23.21 3.21
CA PHE A 58 -3.92 23.19 2.32
C PHE A 58 -3.48 23.16 0.85
N PRO A 59 -4.23 22.52 -0.07
CA PRO A 59 -5.58 21.97 0.09
C PRO A 59 -5.65 20.51 0.58
N TYR A 60 -4.52 19.88 0.96
CA TYR A 60 -4.53 18.48 1.39
C TYR A 60 -5.43 18.28 2.62
N GLY A 61 -6.26 17.23 2.61
CA GLY A 61 -7.23 16.91 3.67
C GLY A 61 -8.45 17.83 3.81
N GLU A 62 -8.61 18.88 2.99
CA GLU A 62 -9.71 19.85 3.06
C GLU A 62 -11.13 19.25 2.93
N THR A 63 -11.36 18.25 2.06
CA THR A 63 -12.71 17.76 1.78
C THR A 63 -13.23 16.78 2.82
N TYR A 64 -12.37 15.92 3.37
CA TYR A 64 -12.78 14.90 4.35
C TYR A 64 -12.30 15.19 5.77
N PHE A 65 -11.00 15.45 5.95
CA PHE A 65 -10.39 15.57 7.28
C PHE A 65 -10.53 16.98 7.88
N LYS A 66 -10.77 18.00 7.04
CA LYS A 66 -10.85 19.42 7.42
C LYS A 66 -9.56 19.99 8.00
N HIS A 67 -8.43 19.31 7.78
CA HIS A 67 -7.09 19.79 8.11
C HIS A 67 -6.05 19.02 7.27
N PRO A 68 -4.85 19.57 7.07
CA PRO A 68 -3.79 18.86 6.36
C PRO A 68 -3.30 17.61 7.08
N THR A 69 -3.28 16.49 6.36
CA THR A 69 -2.91 15.17 6.90
C THR A 69 -1.60 14.61 6.35
N GLY A 70 -0.97 15.26 5.37
CA GLY A 70 0.19 14.68 4.68
C GLY A 70 -0.15 13.74 3.53
N ARG A 71 -1.44 13.59 3.21
CA ARG A 71 -1.91 12.75 2.10
C ARG A 71 -1.80 13.53 0.79
N ALA A 72 -1.44 12.86 -0.30
CA ALA A 72 -1.48 13.44 -1.64
C ALA A 72 -2.91 13.51 -2.21
N SER A 73 -3.85 13.97 -1.39
CA SER A 73 -5.27 14.14 -1.70
C SER A 73 -5.85 15.20 -0.76
N ASP A 74 -6.88 15.90 -1.24
CA ASP A 74 -7.75 16.75 -0.43
C ASP A 74 -8.62 15.95 0.56
N GLY A 75 -8.59 14.61 0.52
CA GLY A 75 -9.37 13.79 1.43
C GLY A 75 -8.84 12.36 1.53
N ARG A 76 -9.76 11.41 1.32
CA ARG A 76 -9.50 9.97 1.48
C ARG A 76 -8.73 9.40 0.29
N LEU A 77 -7.92 8.39 0.57
CA LEU A 77 -7.19 7.59 -0.39
C LEU A 77 -7.92 6.28 -0.68
N ILE A 78 -7.53 5.59 -1.76
CA ILE A 78 -8.11 4.29 -2.15
C ILE A 78 -8.14 3.29 -0.98
N PRO A 79 -7.07 3.12 -0.17
CA PRO A 79 -7.11 2.20 0.97
C PRO A 79 -8.12 2.57 2.05
N ASP A 80 -8.49 3.84 2.20
CA ASP A 80 -9.48 4.27 3.20
C ASP A 80 -10.90 3.82 2.82
N PHE A 81 -11.25 3.91 1.52
CA PHE A 81 -12.52 3.41 1.02
C PHE A 81 -12.61 1.88 1.16
N ILE A 82 -11.48 1.19 0.98
CA ILE A 82 -11.40 -0.27 1.16
C ILE A 82 -11.49 -0.63 2.64
N SER A 83 -10.86 0.12 3.54
CA SER A 83 -10.99 -0.10 4.98
C SER A 83 -12.43 0.13 5.44
N GLU A 84 -13.09 1.19 4.96
CA GLU A 84 -14.51 1.47 5.25
C GLU A 84 -15.41 0.32 4.76
N PHE A 85 -15.24 -0.13 3.52
CA PHE A 85 -15.99 -1.27 2.98
C PHE A 85 -15.78 -2.55 3.81
N ALA A 86 -14.56 -2.77 4.30
CA ALA A 86 -14.20 -3.87 5.17
C ALA A 86 -14.60 -3.67 6.64
N LYS A 87 -15.31 -2.58 6.97
CA LYS A 87 -15.72 -2.20 8.34
C LYS A 87 -14.55 -2.08 9.31
N LEU A 88 -13.38 -1.68 8.79
CA LEU A 88 -12.19 -1.35 9.55
C LEU A 88 -12.14 0.17 9.79
N PRO A 89 -11.51 0.62 10.90
CA PRO A 89 -11.15 2.03 11.02
C PRO A 89 -10.16 2.43 9.92
N LEU A 90 -9.94 3.74 9.77
CA LEU A 90 -8.82 4.22 8.97
C LEU A 90 -7.52 3.58 9.46
N ILE A 91 -6.75 3.04 8.52
CA ILE A 91 -5.54 2.30 8.86
C ILE A 91 -4.46 3.26 9.33
N PRO A 92 -3.90 3.08 10.53
CA PRO A 92 -2.91 3.99 11.07
C PRO A 92 -1.59 3.88 10.30
N LEU A 93 -0.90 5.01 10.16
CA LEU A 93 0.42 5.07 9.53
C LEU A 93 1.51 4.56 10.50
N TYR A 94 2.54 3.92 9.95
CA TYR A 94 3.59 3.26 10.73
C TYR A 94 4.43 4.24 11.55
N LEU A 95 4.80 5.39 10.97
CA LEU A 95 5.66 6.38 11.63
C LEU A 95 4.96 7.29 12.64
N LEU A 96 3.69 7.04 12.96
CA LEU A 96 2.91 7.86 13.89
C LEU A 96 3.50 7.70 15.30
N PRO A 97 3.97 8.79 15.96
CA PRO A 97 4.53 8.69 17.29
C PRO A 97 3.54 8.07 18.29
N GLY A 98 4.02 7.10 19.08
CA GLY A 98 3.20 6.40 20.07
C GLY A 98 2.23 5.35 19.50
N ASN A 99 2.23 5.10 18.19
CA ASN A 99 1.37 4.08 17.60
C ASN A 99 1.82 2.66 18.00
N ASN A 100 0.93 1.92 18.65
CA ASN A 100 1.15 0.53 19.08
C ASN A 100 -0.07 -0.37 18.79
N GLN A 101 -1.01 0.11 17.97
CA GLN A 101 -2.25 -0.58 17.64
C GLN A 101 -2.21 -1.08 16.19
N PHE A 102 -1.62 -2.26 16.00
CA PHE A 102 -1.40 -2.84 14.67
C PHE A 102 -2.34 -4.00 14.33
N THR A 103 -3.29 -4.31 15.22
CA THR A 103 -4.21 -5.46 15.07
C THR A 103 -5.21 -5.31 13.94
N ASN A 104 -5.52 -4.08 13.51
CA ASN A 104 -6.40 -3.83 12.36
C ASN A 104 -5.62 -3.62 11.06
N GLY A 105 -4.29 -3.59 11.13
CA GLY A 105 -3.43 -3.25 10.00
C GLY A 105 -2.58 -2.01 10.24
N VAL A 106 -1.68 -1.75 9.30
CA VAL A 106 -0.74 -0.62 9.32
C VAL A 106 -0.45 -0.17 7.90
N ASN A 107 -0.33 1.15 7.72
CA ASN A 107 0.07 1.76 6.47
C ASN A 107 1.56 2.10 6.47
N PHE A 108 2.31 1.40 5.62
CA PHE A 108 3.74 1.56 5.40
C PHE A 108 4.07 2.38 4.14
N ALA A 109 3.07 2.77 3.34
CA ALA A 109 3.28 3.50 2.10
C ALA A 109 3.95 4.85 2.36
N SER A 110 4.71 5.34 1.37
CA SER A 110 5.48 6.57 1.45
C SER A 110 5.42 7.29 0.12
N GLY A 111 4.99 8.55 0.11
CA GLY A 111 4.94 9.37 -1.10
C GLY A 111 6.28 9.41 -1.81
N GLY A 112 6.29 9.21 -3.14
CA GLY A 112 7.51 9.17 -3.94
C GLY A 112 8.26 7.83 -3.95
N ALA A 113 7.80 6.82 -3.20
CA ALA A 113 8.47 5.52 -3.14
C ALA A 113 8.45 4.78 -4.48
N GLY A 114 9.57 4.11 -4.79
CA GLY A 114 9.69 3.12 -5.84
C GLY A 114 9.84 1.70 -5.31
N ALA A 115 9.72 0.72 -6.21
CA ALA A 115 10.12 -0.65 -5.93
C ALA A 115 11.65 -0.81 -5.94
N LEU A 116 12.36 0.04 -6.68
CA LEU A 116 13.82 0.09 -6.72
C LEU A 116 14.35 0.99 -5.59
N LEU A 117 15.53 0.65 -5.08
CA LEU A 117 16.17 1.39 -3.98
C LEU A 117 16.65 2.78 -4.42
N GLU A 118 17.02 2.90 -5.69
CA GLU A 118 17.55 4.09 -6.34
C GLU A 118 16.48 5.17 -6.53
N THR A 119 15.21 4.79 -6.55
CA THR A 119 14.09 5.72 -6.73
C THR A 119 13.94 6.62 -5.50
N ASN A 120 14.26 7.90 -5.64
CA ASN A 120 14.27 8.90 -4.56
C ASN A 120 15.09 8.43 -3.34
N GLN A 121 16.23 7.82 -3.60
CA GLN A 121 17.07 7.20 -2.57
C GLN A 121 17.39 8.17 -1.42
N GLY A 122 17.18 7.71 -0.18
CA GLY A 122 17.47 8.47 1.03
C GLY A 122 16.44 9.55 1.38
N LEU A 123 15.45 9.79 0.52
CA LEU A 123 14.43 10.81 0.74
C LEU A 123 13.12 10.23 1.28
N ILE A 124 12.81 8.97 0.97
CA ILE A 124 11.52 8.31 1.22
C ILE A 124 11.71 6.91 1.82
N MET A 125 10.62 6.23 2.18
CA MET A 125 10.67 4.79 2.50
C MET A 125 10.42 3.96 1.24
N ASP A 126 11.48 3.48 0.60
CA ASP A 126 11.39 2.59 -0.56
C ASP A 126 10.73 1.25 -0.18
N LEU A 127 10.28 0.47 -1.17
CA LEU A 127 9.52 -0.76 -0.90
C LEU A 127 10.25 -1.77 0.02
N LYS A 128 11.60 -1.84 -0.03
CA LYS A 128 12.39 -2.71 0.85
C LYS A 128 12.42 -2.16 2.28
N THR A 129 12.47 -0.83 2.44
CA THR A 129 12.33 -0.16 3.73
C THR A 129 10.93 -0.40 4.32
N GLN A 130 9.87 -0.32 3.49
CA GLN A 130 8.49 -0.62 3.92
C GLN A 130 8.34 -2.08 4.40
N LEU A 131 8.95 -3.04 3.69
CA LEU A 131 9.02 -4.44 4.14
C LEU A 131 9.77 -4.58 5.48
N SER A 132 10.85 -3.84 5.67
CA SER A 132 11.63 -3.87 6.92
C SER A 132 10.80 -3.35 8.09
N ASN A 133 10.03 -2.29 7.87
CA ASN A 133 9.07 -1.77 8.84
C ASN A 133 7.96 -2.77 9.16
N PHE A 134 7.45 -3.48 8.16
CA PHE A 134 6.50 -4.58 8.37
C PHE A 134 7.11 -5.71 9.23
N LYS A 135 8.35 -6.12 8.96
CA LYS A 135 9.07 -7.12 9.77
C LYS A 135 9.27 -6.65 11.22
N ASN A 136 9.52 -5.37 11.45
CA ASN A 136 9.64 -4.81 12.80
C ASN A 136 8.30 -4.76 13.54
N MET A 137 7.24 -4.34 12.84
CA MET A 137 5.87 -4.36 13.34
C MET A 137 5.44 -5.78 13.73
N GLU A 138 5.78 -6.77 12.91
CA GLU A 138 5.47 -8.17 13.16
C GLU A 138 6.13 -8.69 14.45
N LYS A 139 7.39 -8.34 14.69
CA LYS A 139 8.09 -8.67 15.95
C LYS A 139 7.39 -8.05 17.16
N GLN A 140 6.96 -6.79 17.06
CA GLN A 140 6.23 -6.11 18.14
C GLN A 140 4.89 -6.79 18.42
N LEU A 141 4.15 -7.15 17.37
CA LEU A 141 2.91 -7.92 17.52
C LEU A 141 3.16 -9.27 18.17
N ARG A 142 4.25 -9.97 17.82
CA ARG A 142 4.58 -11.27 18.43
C ARG A 142 4.85 -11.15 19.93
N GLN A 143 5.54 -10.09 20.34
CA GLN A 143 5.78 -9.81 21.76
C GLN A 143 4.47 -9.50 22.51
N LYS A 144 3.54 -8.79 21.87
CA LYS A 144 2.29 -8.34 22.48
C LYS A 144 1.19 -9.41 22.54
N LEU A 145 1.05 -10.21 21.47
CA LEU A 145 -0.07 -11.15 21.29
C LEU A 145 0.37 -12.63 21.37
N GLY A 146 1.66 -12.90 21.27
CA GLY A 146 2.19 -14.25 21.14
C GLY A 146 2.16 -14.79 19.72
N ALA A 147 2.96 -15.84 19.48
CA ALA A 147 3.22 -16.36 18.13
C ALA A 147 1.99 -16.93 17.42
N SER A 148 1.05 -17.55 18.15
CA SER A 148 -0.14 -18.18 17.58
C SER A 148 -1.16 -17.15 17.08
N GLU A 149 -1.44 -16.12 17.87
CA GLU A 149 -2.38 -15.06 17.49
C GLU A 149 -1.83 -14.28 16.29
N VAL A 150 -0.54 -13.92 16.30
CA VAL A 150 0.07 -13.22 15.15
C VAL A 150 0.05 -14.08 13.88
N LYS A 151 0.33 -15.37 13.97
CA LYS A 151 0.23 -16.27 12.81
C LYS A 151 -1.18 -16.24 12.20
N THR A 152 -2.21 -16.26 13.04
CA THR A 152 -3.61 -16.18 12.62
C THR A 152 -3.92 -14.82 11.99
N LEU A 153 -3.52 -13.73 12.66
CA LEU A 153 -3.70 -12.37 12.16
C LEU A 153 -3.10 -12.18 10.76
N LEU A 154 -1.82 -12.56 10.57
CA LEU A 154 -1.13 -12.36 9.30
C LEU A 154 -1.66 -13.27 8.19
N SER A 155 -2.03 -14.51 8.50
CA SER A 155 -2.59 -15.42 7.50
C SER A 155 -3.98 -15.01 7.01
N THR A 156 -4.73 -14.28 7.84
CA THR A 156 -6.07 -13.77 7.52
C THR A 156 -6.06 -12.31 7.06
N ALA A 157 -4.93 -11.62 7.12
CA ALA A 157 -4.80 -10.24 6.65
C ALA A 157 -4.82 -10.12 5.12
N VAL A 158 -5.10 -8.90 4.64
CA VAL A 158 -4.97 -8.48 3.24
C VAL A 158 -3.80 -7.50 3.12
N TYR A 159 -2.97 -7.70 2.11
CA TYR A 159 -1.77 -6.90 1.83
C TYR A 159 -1.96 -6.13 0.53
N MET A 160 -2.07 -4.81 0.63
CA MET A 160 -2.34 -3.92 -0.50
C MET A 160 -1.08 -3.25 -1.03
N PHE A 161 -0.93 -3.19 -2.37
CA PHE A 161 0.21 -2.56 -3.04
C PHE A 161 -0.23 -1.59 -4.14
N SER A 162 0.35 -0.39 -4.12
CA SER A 162 0.41 0.55 -5.25
C SER A 162 1.84 1.07 -5.35
N ILE A 163 2.65 0.52 -6.26
CA ILE A 163 4.08 0.84 -6.37
C ILE A 163 4.54 0.61 -7.81
N GLY A 164 5.58 1.31 -8.24
CA GLY A 164 6.14 1.20 -9.60
C GLY A 164 6.06 2.50 -10.40
N SER A 165 5.14 3.41 -10.06
CA SER A 165 4.96 4.65 -10.81
C SER A 165 6.20 5.54 -10.80
N ASN A 166 6.79 5.71 -9.62
CA ASN A 166 7.96 6.56 -9.43
C ASN A 166 9.21 6.00 -10.10
N ASP A 167 9.36 4.67 -10.17
CA ASP A 167 10.49 4.03 -10.87
C ASP A 167 10.53 4.43 -12.36
N TYR A 168 9.39 4.77 -12.97
CA TYR A 168 9.32 5.18 -14.37
C TYR A 168 9.25 6.69 -14.59
N LEU A 169 8.90 7.49 -13.57
CA LEU A 169 8.80 8.94 -13.68
C LEU A 169 10.05 9.67 -13.18
N VAL A 170 10.61 9.25 -12.04
CA VAL A 170 11.77 9.91 -11.39
C VAL A 170 12.98 10.01 -12.33
N PRO A 171 13.31 9.02 -13.17
CA PRO A 171 14.42 9.16 -14.12
C PRO A 171 14.27 10.35 -15.08
N PHE A 172 13.05 10.69 -15.50
CA PHE A 172 12.80 11.83 -16.39
C PHE A 172 12.85 13.15 -15.64
N ILE A 173 12.40 13.16 -14.39
CA ILE A 173 12.39 14.33 -13.53
C ILE A 173 13.81 14.75 -13.14
N THR A 174 14.66 13.78 -12.84
CA THR A 174 16.05 13.99 -12.39
C THR A 174 17.06 14.00 -13.53
N ASN A 175 16.61 13.88 -14.79
CA ASN A 175 17.46 13.69 -15.97
C ASN A 175 18.48 12.56 -15.82
N SER A 176 18.07 11.47 -15.16
CA SER A 176 18.92 10.29 -14.95
C SER A 176 19.16 9.54 -16.26
N THR A 177 20.38 9.03 -16.42
CA THR A 177 20.77 8.16 -17.54
C THR A 177 20.41 6.69 -17.30
N VAL A 178 19.79 6.34 -16.17
CA VAL A 178 19.52 4.92 -15.82
C VAL A 178 18.71 4.18 -16.88
N LEU A 179 17.78 4.86 -17.56
CA LEU A 179 16.97 4.27 -18.65
C LEU A 179 17.76 4.06 -19.96
N GLN A 180 18.98 4.58 -20.06
CA GLN A 180 19.91 4.32 -21.17
C GLN A 180 20.77 3.08 -20.90
N SER A 181 21.00 2.75 -19.63
CA SER A 181 21.81 1.59 -19.21
C SER A 181 21.11 0.24 -19.35
N TYR A 182 19.79 0.24 -19.52
CA TYR A 182 18.96 -0.97 -19.62
C TYR A 182 17.95 -0.83 -20.75
N SER A 183 17.58 -1.94 -21.39
CA SER A 183 16.36 -1.91 -22.21
C SER A 183 15.14 -1.67 -21.32
N LYS A 184 14.10 -1.04 -21.88
CA LYS A 184 12.83 -0.78 -21.17
C LYS A 184 12.23 -2.06 -20.55
N LYS A 185 12.38 -3.21 -21.22
CA LYS A 185 11.89 -4.51 -20.73
C LYS A 185 12.69 -5.01 -19.53
N GLU A 186 14.02 -4.86 -19.56
CA GLU A 186 14.90 -5.22 -18.43
C GLU A 186 14.62 -4.33 -17.23
N TYR A 187 14.47 -3.02 -17.44
CA TYR A 187 14.14 -2.09 -16.37
C TYR A 187 12.80 -2.42 -15.71
N VAL A 188 11.76 -2.69 -16.50
CA VAL A 188 10.47 -3.16 -15.98
C VAL A 188 10.61 -4.50 -15.24
N LYS A 189 11.44 -5.43 -15.74
CA LYS A 189 11.69 -6.71 -15.07
C LYS A 189 12.33 -6.51 -13.69
N MET A 190 13.24 -5.55 -13.53
CA MET A 190 13.82 -5.22 -12.22
C MET A 190 12.75 -4.72 -11.24
N VAL A 191 11.91 -3.77 -11.67
CA VAL A 191 10.80 -3.24 -10.84
C VAL A 191 9.86 -4.37 -10.41
N ILE A 192 9.40 -5.20 -11.35
CA ILE A 192 8.50 -6.34 -11.04
C ILE A 192 9.21 -7.36 -10.13
N GLY A 193 10.49 -7.63 -10.36
CA GLY A 193 11.30 -8.52 -9.53
C GLY A 193 11.31 -8.10 -8.05
N ASN A 194 11.54 -6.81 -7.79
CA ASN A 194 11.53 -6.27 -6.42
C ASN A 194 10.14 -6.37 -5.78
N ILE A 195 9.07 -6.05 -6.53
CA ILE A 195 7.69 -6.21 -6.04
C ILE A 195 7.42 -7.67 -5.64
N THR A 196 7.75 -8.62 -6.52
CA THR A 196 7.55 -10.05 -6.23
C THR A 196 8.39 -10.56 -5.08
N THR A 197 9.61 -10.04 -4.92
CA THR A 197 10.49 -10.38 -3.80
C THR A 197 9.84 -9.98 -2.47
N VAL A 198 9.28 -8.76 -2.38
CA VAL A 198 8.59 -8.31 -1.18
C VAL A 198 7.33 -9.14 -0.89
N ILE A 199 6.56 -9.48 -1.91
CA ILE A 199 5.41 -10.39 -1.76
C ILE A 199 5.84 -11.75 -1.20
N GLN A 200 6.91 -12.33 -1.74
CA GLN A 200 7.45 -13.61 -1.27
C GLN A 200 7.93 -13.52 0.18
N GLU A 201 8.57 -12.43 0.58
CA GLU A 201 9.01 -12.22 1.97
C GLU A 201 7.83 -12.11 2.94
N ILE A 202 6.78 -11.38 2.58
CA ILE A 202 5.55 -11.30 3.37
C ILE A 202 4.86 -12.67 3.45
N TYR A 203 4.86 -13.43 2.34
CA TYR A 203 4.33 -14.77 2.31
C TYR A 203 5.08 -15.72 3.26
N LYS A 204 6.43 -15.64 3.31
CA LYS A 204 7.25 -16.42 4.26
C LYS A 204 6.91 -16.10 5.71
N ILE A 205 6.57 -14.86 6.02
CA ILE A 205 6.16 -14.41 7.37
C ILE A 205 4.75 -14.91 7.73
N GLY A 206 3.89 -15.15 6.74
CA GLY A 206 2.57 -15.75 6.94
C GLY A 206 1.46 -15.16 6.07
N GLY A 207 1.72 -14.09 5.31
CA GLY A 207 0.70 -13.43 4.49
C GLY A 207 0.18 -14.30 3.35
N ARG A 208 -1.12 -14.20 3.04
CA ARG A 208 -1.77 -15.06 2.04
C ARG A 208 -2.62 -14.33 0.99
N LYS A 209 -3.14 -13.14 1.28
CA LYS A 209 -4.09 -12.43 0.40
C LYS A 209 -3.51 -11.09 -0.04
N PHE A 210 -3.25 -10.92 -1.32
CA PHE A 210 -2.57 -9.75 -1.86
C PHE A 210 -3.46 -8.98 -2.84
N GLY A 211 -3.58 -7.67 -2.68
CA GLY A 211 -4.29 -6.79 -3.60
C GLY A 211 -3.30 -5.83 -4.26
N LEU A 212 -3.23 -5.84 -5.59
CA LEU A 212 -2.32 -4.99 -6.34
C LEU A 212 -3.08 -4.13 -7.35
N SER A 213 -2.57 -2.94 -7.63
CA SER A 213 -3.06 -2.13 -8.74
C SER A 213 -2.12 -2.24 -9.94
N LYS A 214 -2.68 -2.32 -11.15
CA LYS A 214 -1.96 -1.88 -12.35
C LYS A 214 -1.63 -0.40 -12.21
N LEU A 215 -0.61 0.07 -12.94
CA LEU A 215 -0.29 1.48 -13.00
C LEU A 215 -1.35 2.23 -13.81
N LEU A 216 -1.61 3.49 -13.43
CA LEU A 216 -2.39 4.45 -14.20
C LEU A 216 -1.74 4.72 -15.58
N PRO A 217 -2.42 5.41 -16.53
CA PRO A 217 -1.78 5.84 -17.77
C PRO A 217 -0.78 6.98 -17.50
N LEU A 218 0.38 6.62 -16.95
CA LEU A 218 1.36 7.53 -16.35
C LEU A 218 1.95 8.60 -17.26
N GLY A 219 1.81 8.52 -18.59
CA GLY A 219 2.31 9.57 -19.48
C GLY A 219 1.39 10.77 -19.63
N CYS A 220 0.12 10.66 -19.21
CA CYS A 220 -0.89 11.69 -19.43
C CYS A 220 -1.23 12.62 -18.24
N PRO A 221 -0.91 12.31 -16.96
CA PRO A 221 -1.12 13.24 -15.86
C PRO A 221 -0.40 14.59 -16.09
N PRO A 222 -0.84 15.67 -15.42
CA PRO A 222 -0.29 17.00 -15.62
C PRO A 222 1.24 17.09 -15.51
N ILE A 223 1.85 16.42 -14.53
CA ILE A 223 3.31 16.42 -14.36
C ILE A 223 4.03 15.85 -15.59
N SER A 224 3.52 14.78 -16.18
CA SER A 224 4.11 14.15 -17.37
C SER A 224 3.97 15.03 -18.59
N ARG A 225 2.80 15.67 -18.77
CA ARG A 225 2.62 16.64 -19.87
C ARG A 225 3.52 17.85 -19.71
N ALA A 226 3.70 18.35 -18.49
CA ALA A 226 4.65 19.43 -18.22
C ALA A 226 6.09 19.04 -18.56
N LEU A 227 6.51 17.83 -18.17
CA LEU A 227 7.83 17.29 -18.54
C LEU A 227 7.99 17.12 -20.06
N GLU A 228 6.95 16.69 -20.76
CA GLU A 228 6.97 16.57 -22.23
C GLU A 228 7.19 17.94 -22.89
N ILE A 229 6.47 18.97 -22.44
CA ILE A 229 6.63 20.34 -22.92
C ILE A 229 8.07 20.82 -22.73
N VAL A 230 8.64 20.60 -21.54
CA VAL A 230 10.01 21.02 -21.22
C VAL A 230 11.06 20.25 -22.04
N ARG A 231 10.86 18.94 -22.29
CA ARG A 231 11.83 18.10 -22.99
C ARG A 231 11.79 18.23 -24.51
N THR A 232 10.60 18.36 -25.09
CA THR A 232 10.39 18.21 -26.55
C THR A 232 9.67 19.40 -27.19
N GLY A 233 9.06 20.29 -26.39
CA GLY A 233 8.14 21.31 -26.88
C GLY A 233 6.75 20.76 -27.24
N GLY A 234 6.51 19.46 -27.11
CA GLY A 234 5.21 18.83 -27.36
C GLY A 234 4.24 18.97 -26.17
N SER A 235 2.93 18.98 -26.43
CA SER A 235 1.89 19.12 -25.40
C SER A 235 1.08 17.84 -25.11
N GLY A 236 1.48 16.74 -25.74
CA GLY A 236 0.85 15.42 -25.63
C GLY A 236 1.24 14.66 -24.36
N CYS A 237 0.82 13.39 -24.28
CA CYS A 237 1.29 12.48 -23.23
C CYS A 237 2.73 12.07 -23.50
N MET A 238 3.50 11.79 -22.44
CA MET A 238 4.83 11.21 -22.57
C MET A 238 4.74 9.76 -23.08
N GLU A 239 5.08 9.53 -24.34
CA GLU A 239 5.01 8.21 -24.96
C GLU A 239 5.97 7.20 -24.30
N GLU A 240 7.15 7.67 -23.89
CA GLU A 240 8.15 6.79 -23.28
C GLU A 240 7.70 6.24 -21.91
N VAL A 241 7.13 7.10 -21.07
CA VAL A 241 6.53 6.73 -19.78
C VAL A 241 5.29 5.85 -20.00
N THR A 242 4.47 6.18 -21.01
CA THR A 242 3.30 5.38 -21.38
C THR A 242 3.70 3.95 -21.78
N LEU A 243 4.79 3.79 -22.52
CA LEU A 243 5.32 2.49 -22.91
C LEU A 243 5.81 1.68 -21.69
N LEU A 244 6.54 2.30 -20.76
CA LEU A 244 6.97 1.65 -19.52
C LEU A 244 5.78 1.19 -18.67
N ALA A 245 4.78 2.04 -18.49
CA ALA A 245 3.55 1.68 -17.77
C ALA A 245 2.81 0.49 -18.45
N LYS A 246 2.69 0.49 -19.78
CA LYS A 246 2.09 -0.63 -20.54
C LYS A 246 2.91 -1.92 -20.44
N LEU A 247 4.24 -1.83 -20.39
CA LEU A 247 5.11 -2.99 -20.17
C LEU A 247 4.91 -3.56 -18.76
N HIS A 248 4.92 -2.71 -17.74
CA HIS A 248 4.63 -3.09 -16.36
C HIS A 248 3.27 -3.77 -16.23
N ASN A 249 2.22 -3.15 -16.77
CA ASN A 249 0.85 -3.66 -16.69
C ASN A 249 0.63 -4.99 -17.43
N ARG A 250 1.52 -5.34 -18.37
CA ARG A 250 1.57 -6.67 -19.01
C ARG A 250 2.40 -7.68 -18.22
N ALA A 251 3.43 -7.23 -17.52
CA ALA A 251 4.35 -8.09 -16.78
C ALA A 251 3.81 -8.47 -15.40
N LEU A 252 3.23 -7.53 -14.65
CA LEU A 252 2.76 -7.73 -13.29
C LEU A 252 1.76 -8.91 -13.16
N PRO A 253 0.69 -9.01 -13.98
CA PRO A 253 -0.25 -10.13 -13.86
C PRO A 253 0.39 -11.49 -14.13
N LYS A 254 1.39 -11.54 -15.03
CA LYS A 254 2.11 -12.79 -15.34
C LYS A 254 2.95 -13.24 -14.14
N ALA A 255 3.67 -12.31 -13.52
CA ALA A 255 4.50 -12.58 -12.35
C ALA A 255 3.65 -13.02 -11.14
N LEU A 256 2.49 -12.39 -10.91
CA LEU A 256 1.57 -12.79 -9.83
C LEU A 256 0.94 -14.16 -10.09
N LYS A 257 0.62 -14.48 -11.35
CA LYS A 257 0.17 -15.82 -11.75
C LYS A 257 1.24 -16.87 -11.52
N GLU A 258 2.51 -16.56 -11.80
CA GLU A 258 3.63 -17.45 -11.54
C GLU A 258 3.79 -17.71 -10.03
N LEU A 259 3.76 -16.67 -9.19
CA LEU A 259 3.77 -16.83 -7.73
C LEU A 259 2.62 -17.72 -7.23
N LYS A 260 1.41 -17.59 -7.81
CA LYS A 260 0.27 -18.44 -7.47
C LYS A 260 0.49 -19.92 -7.79
N SER A 261 1.27 -20.25 -8.80
CA SER A 261 1.64 -21.65 -9.11
C SER A 261 2.67 -22.23 -8.13
N GLN A 262 3.51 -21.36 -7.54
CA GLN A 262 4.63 -21.75 -6.68
C GLN A 262 4.26 -21.73 -5.18
N LEU A 263 3.33 -20.87 -4.76
CA LEU A 263 3.06 -20.58 -3.36
C LEU A 263 1.70 -21.12 -2.90
N LYS A 264 1.71 -22.19 -2.10
CA LYS A 264 0.48 -22.82 -1.59
C LYS A 264 -0.33 -21.86 -0.71
N GLY A 265 -1.61 -21.68 -1.03
CA GLY A 265 -2.50 -20.80 -0.28
C GLY A 265 -2.30 -19.30 -0.54
N TYR A 266 -1.33 -18.91 -1.38
CA TYR A 266 -1.24 -17.55 -1.89
C TYR A 266 -2.46 -17.26 -2.77
N THR A 267 -3.05 -16.08 -2.62
CA THR A 267 -4.12 -15.56 -3.46
C THR A 267 -3.86 -14.10 -3.75
N TYR A 268 -4.28 -13.64 -4.92
CA TYR A 268 -4.10 -12.26 -5.31
C TYR A 268 -5.31 -11.74 -6.09
N SER A 269 -5.48 -10.43 -6.06
CA SER A 269 -6.39 -9.68 -6.91
C SER A 269 -5.63 -8.52 -7.56
N ILE A 270 -6.06 -8.13 -8.76
CA ILE A 270 -5.46 -7.02 -9.50
C ILE A 270 -6.57 -6.05 -9.89
N PHE A 271 -6.42 -4.79 -9.51
CA PHE A 271 -7.28 -3.71 -10.01
C PHE A 271 -6.69 -3.10 -11.29
N ASP A 272 -7.53 -2.95 -12.32
CA ASP A 272 -7.14 -2.34 -13.59
C ASP A 272 -7.28 -0.81 -13.55
N ALA A 273 -6.41 -0.16 -12.76
CA ALA A 273 -6.41 1.30 -12.67
C ALA A 273 -6.07 1.98 -13.99
N TYR A 274 -5.35 1.31 -14.90
CA TYR A 274 -5.06 1.87 -16.24
C TYR A 274 -6.35 2.13 -17.01
N THR A 275 -7.23 1.13 -17.07
CA THR A 275 -8.50 1.22 -17.78
C THR A 275 -9.45 2.20 -17.08
N ALA A 276 -9.55 2.13 -15.76
CA ALA A 276 -10.38 3.05 -14.97
C ALA A 276 -9.91 4.51 -15.14
N GLY A 277 -8.61 4.77 -15.02
CA GLY A 277 -8.01 6.09 -15.20
C GLY A 277 -8.20 6.62 -16.62
N THR A 278 -8.00 5.79 -17.64
CA THR A 278 -8.25 6.17 -19.04
C THR A 278 -9.71 6.55 -19.27
N ALA A 279 -10.66 5.81 -18.69
CA ALA A 279 -12.09 6.13 -18.80
C ALA A 279 -12.42 7.49 -18.17
N ILE A 280 -11.81 7.81 -17.03
CA ILE A 280 -11.95 9.11 -16.34
C ILE A 280 -11.35 10.23 -17.20
N PHE A 281 -10.12 10.07 -17.70
CA PHE A 281 -9.47 11.09 -18.53
C PHE A 281 -10.23 11.38 -19.82
N ASN A 282 -10.81 10.35 -20.44
CA ASN A 282 -11.53 10.51 -21.70
C ASN A 282 -12.97 11.01 -21.53
N ASN A 283 -13.58 10.82 -20.34
CA ASN A 283 -14.98 11.17 -20.09
C ASN A 283 -15.18 11.83 -18.72
N PRO A 284 -14.47 12.94 -18.40
CA PRO A 284 -14.49 13.51 -17.05
C PRO A 284 -15.90 13.86 -16.58
N SER A 285 -16.74 14.44 -17.45
CA SER A 285 -18.13 14.83 -17.14
C SER A 285 -19.00 13.69 -16.62
N LYS A 286 -18.72 12.43 -16.99
CA LYS A 286 -19.42 11.25 -16.48
C LYS A 286 -19.11 10.96 -15.00
N TYR A 287 -17.96 11.42 -14.52
CA TYR A 287 -17.43 11.13 -13.19
C TYR A 287 -17.39 12.38 -12.28
N GLY A 288 -17.95 13.51 -12.73
CA GLY A 288 -17.95 14.81 -12.03
C GLY A 288 -17.12 15.87 -12.74
N GLU A 289 -17.37 17.16 -12.49
CA GLU A 289 -16.61 18.24 -13.15
C GLU A 289 -15.12 18.24 -12.76
N ALA A 290 -14.27 18.43 -13.77
CA ALA A 290 -12.82 18.20 -13.76
C ALA A 290 -11.97 19.28 -13.05
N SER A 291 -12.51 20.03 -12.10
CA SER A 291 -11.71 20.99 -11.32
C SER A 291 -10.72 20.29 -10.38
N SER A 292 -10.91 19.00 -10.11
CA SER A 292 -10.11 18.18 -9.19
C SER A 292 -8.86 17.51 -9.80
N LEU A 293 -8.65 17.59 -11.13
CA LEU A 293 -7.42 17.07 -11.76
C LEU A 293 -6.24 18.06 -11.71
N GLN A 294 -6.48 19.32 -11.31
CA GLN A 294 -5.41 20.28 -11.00
C GLN A 294 -4.56 19.83 -9.80
N SER A 295 -5.10 18.98 -8.92
CA SER A 295 -4.42 18.56 -7.68
C SER A 295 -3.22 17.62 -7.90
N PHE A 296 -3.10 17.00 -9.08
CA PHE A 296 -1.92 16.19 -9.42
C PHE A 296 -0.68 17.03 -9.79
N LEU A 297 -0.83 18.36 -9.93
CA LEU A 297 0.28 19.29 -10.19
C LEU A 297 1.13 19.56 -8.93
N TYR A 298 0.66 19.21 -7.74
CA TYR A 298 1.32 19.53 -6.49
C TYR A 298 1.96 18.31 -5.82
N LEU A 299 2.57 17.41 -6.59
CA LEU A 299 3.70 16.67 -6.02
C LEU A 299 4.93 17.48 -6.42
N PRO A 300 5.50 18.30 -5.52
CA PRO A 300 6.83 18.77 -5.77
C PRO A 300 7.70 17.50 -5.68
N VAL A 301 8.49 17.36 -6.73
CA VAL A 301 9.60 16.42 -6.80
C VAL A 301 10.48 16.59 -5.57
#